data_AF-A0A8J7DNU7-F1
#
_entry.id   AF-A0A8J7DNU7-F1
#
_cell.length_a   1.000
_cell.length_b   1.000
_cell.length_c   1.000
_cell.angle_alpha   90.00
_cell.angle_beta   90.00
_cell.angle_gamma   90.00
#
_symmetry.space_group_name_H-M   'P 1'
#
loop_
_entity.id
_entity.type
_entity.pdbx_description
1 polymer ?
#
loop_
_entity_poly.entity_id
_entity_poly.type
_entity_poly.pdbx_seq_one_letter_code
_entity_poly.pdbx_strand_id
1 'polypeptide(L)'
;MAPFLTSSDLGLPVWKERSDCYLLVPGGDDMGIKWREGEMQIKGRVSASGPQVFCGRHQGLVERWVKWSYADLPAAYRRLFLAETTELMTVSVLKKRALRQVRLDALTAEAEEVRAETSISRGLEFELTDLEVAGKPYCSLAFEAFPSDSAMDAVFIPAVEAFLSKLTELALTTANSRSYPAWLNRITA
;
A
#
# COMPACT_ATOMS: atom_id res chain seq x y z
N MET A 1 -18.49 14.04 2.55
CA MET A 1 -17.39 14.93 2.94
C MET A 1 -17.10 15.84 1.75
N ALA A 2 -16.80 17.13 1.97
CA ALA A 2 -16.28 17.97 0.89
C ALA A 2 -14.98 17.35 0.34
N PRO A 3 -14.66 17.51 -0.95
CA PRO A 3 -13.35 17.08 -1.45
C PRO A 3 -12.25 17.76 -0.62
N PHE A 4 -11.17 17.03 -0.35
CA PHE A 4 -10.02 17.55 0.40
C PHE A 4 -9.58 18.89 -0.17
N LEU A 5 -9.16 19.81 0.70
CA LEU A 5 -8.47 21.00 0.23
C LEU A 5 -7.18 20.55 -0.45
N THR A 6 -6.85 21.17 -1.58
CA THR A 6 -5.61 20.87 -2.30
C THR A 6 -4.57 21.90 -1.90
N SER A 7 -3.40 21.46 -1.44
CA SER A 7 -2.31 22.39 -1.15
C SER A 7 -1.89 23.15 -2.40
N SER A 8 -1.56 24.43 -2.25
CA SER A 8 -1.21 25.31 -3.37
C SER A 8 0.05 24.88 -4.15
N ASP A 9 0.91 24.05 -3.55
CA ASP A 9 2.12 23.51 -4.14
C ASP A 9 1.95 22.09 -4.71
N LEU A 10 0.72 21.57 -4.75
CA LEU A 10 0.42 20.24 -5.27
C LEU A 10 0.59 20.22 -6.80
N GLY A 11 1.77 19.76 -7.25
CA GLY A 11 2.04 19.48 -8.66
C GLY A 11 1.34 18.20 -9.15
N LEU A 12 1.50 17.86 -10.43
CA LEU A 12 1.00 16.59 -11.00
C LEU A 12 1.57 15.36 -10.26
N PRO A 13 0.91 14.19 -10.32
CA PRO A 13 1.45 12.96 -9.77
C PRO A 13 2.78 12.62 -10.43
N VAL A 14 3.82 12.39 -9.62
CA VAL A 14 5.15 12.01 -10.10
C VAL A 14 5.28 10.50 -10.02
N TRP A 15 5.53 9.86 -11.16
CA TRP A 15 5.79 8.43 -11.25
C TRP A 15 7.24 8.12 -10.88
N LYS A 16 7.43 7.21 -9.93
CA LYS A 16 8.75 6.76 -9.47
C LYS A 16 8.88 5.25 -9.63
N GLU A 17 9.97 4.84 -10.25
CA GLU A 17 10.32 3.43 -10.44
C GLU A 17 11.11 2.88 -9.25
N ARG A 18 10.90 1.60 -8.93
CA ARG A 18 11.69 0.84 -7.96
C ARG A 18 11.57 -0.65 -8.22
N SER A 19 12.46 -1.43 -7.62
CA SER A 19 12.37 -2.89 -7.56
C SER A 19 12.29 -3.35 -6.10
N ASP A 20 11.32 -4.22 -5.83
CA ASP A 20 11.18 -4.92 -4.55
C ASP A 20 11.48 -6.41 -4.78
N CYS A 21 12.28 -7.04 -3.91
CA CYS A 21 12.39 -8.50 -3.88
C CYS A 21 11.63 -9.04 -2.66
N TYR A 22 10.57 -9.80 -2.90
CA TYR A 22 9.75 -10.40 -1.86
C TYR A 22 10.26 -11.80 -1.51
N LEU A 23 10.28 -12.10 -0.22
CA LEU A 23 10.43 -13.47 0.28
C LEU A 23 9.01 -14.03 0.48
N LEU A 24 8.69 -15.11 -0.23
CA LEU A 24 7.38 -15.75 -0.12
C LEU A 24 7.30 -16.63 1.12
N VAL A 25 6.12 -16.64 1.72
CA VAL A 25 5.74 -17.55 2.81
C VAL A 25 4.64 -18.45 2.26
N PRO A 26 4.97 -19.66 1.78
CA PRO A 26 3.98 -20.55 1.18
C PRO A 26 2.79 -20.80 2.10
N GLY A 27 1.58 -20.57 1.60
CA GLY A 27 0.34 -20.70 2.36
C GLY A 27 0.04 -19.57 3.35
N GLY A 28 0.97 -18.63 3.58
CA GLY A 28 0.79 -17.47 4.44
C GLY A 28 0.47 -16.20 3.64
N ASP A 29 -0.59 -15.49 4.01
CA ASP A 29 -1.02 -14.25 3.37
C ASP A 29 -1.10 -13.03 4.33
N ASP A 30 -0.76 -13.26 5.60
CA ASP A 30 -0.77 -12.31 6.70
C ASP A 30 0.60 -11.66 6.96
N MET A 31 1.64 -12.07 6.24
CA MET A 31 2.98 -11.53 6.40
C MET A 31 3.65 -11.25 5.05
N GLY A 32 4.08 -10.01 4.85
CA GLY A 32 4.86 -9.59 3.70
C GLY A 32 6.27 -9.24 4.10
N ILE A 33 7.25 -9.99 3.58
CA ILE A 33 8.68 -9.76 3.81
C ILE A 33 9.30 -9.35 2.48
N LYS A 34 10.03 -8.24 2.46
CA LYS A 34 10.74 -7.79 1.26
C LYS A 34 12.06 -7.09 1.56
N TRP A 35 12.94 -7.15 0.60
CA TRP A 35 14.12 -6.30 0.50
C TRP A 35 13.86 -5.17 -0.49
N ARG A 36 14.19 -3.93 -0.09
CA ARG A 36 14.07 -2.73 -0.91
C ARG A 36 15.23 -1.79 -0.59
N GLU A 37 15.99 -1.37 -1.62
CA GLU A 37 16.95 -0.27 -1.53
C GLU A 37 17.93 -0.34 -0.33
N GLY A 38 18.28 -1.55 0.13
CA GLY A 38 19.18 -1.76 1.27
C GLY A 38 18.50 -2.03 2.62
N GLU A 39 17.18 -1.97 2.66
CA GLU A 39 16.38 -2.24 3.86
C GLU A 39 15.57 -3.53 3.73
N MET A 40 15.44 -4.25 4.85
CA MET A 40 14.42 -5.28 4.99
C MET A 40 13.16 -4.67 5.59
N GLN A 41 12.01 -4.94 4.97
CA GLN A 41 10.71 -4.47 5.44
C GLN A 41 9.79 -5.66 5.69
N ILE A 42 9.14 -5.66 6.84
CA ILE A 42 8.15 -6.67 7.23
C ILE A 42 6.83 -5.95 7.49
N LYS A 43 5.74 -6.43 6.89
CA LYS A 43 4.37 -6.07 7.26
C LYS A 43 3.66 -7.32 7.79
N GLY A 44 3.07 -7.23 8.98
CA GLY A 44 2.24 -8.28 9.57
C GLY A 44 0.80 -7.81 9.77
N ARG A 45 -0.18 -8.61 9.36
CA ARG A 45 -1.60 -8.32 9.52
C ARG A 45 -2.01 -8.57 10.95
N VAL A 46 -2.56 -7.56 11.60
CA VAL A 46 -3.02 -7.61 13.00
C VAL A 46 -4.49 -7.99 13.07
N SER A 47 -5.30 -7.43 12.16
CA SER A 47 -6.72 -7.73 12.06
C SER A 47 -7.25 -7.45 10.67
N ALA A 48 -8.38 -8.05 10.33
CA ALA A 48 -9.13 -7.78 9.12
C ALA A 48 -10.54 -7.34 9.52
N SER A 49 -10.99 -6.20 9.00
CA SER A 49 -12.37 -5.72 9.12
C SER A 49 -13.26 -6.29 8.01
N GLY A 50 -12.70 -7.07 7.10
CA GLY A 50 -13.42 -7.75 6.01
C GLY A 50 -13.79 -6.81 4.86
N PRO A 51 -14.68 -7.27 3.97
CA PRO A 51 -15.19 -6.48 2.85
C PRO A 51 -15.89 -5.20 3.31
N GLN A 52 -15.54 -4.08 2.67
CA GLN A 52 -16.23 -2.80 2.80
C GLN A 52 -16.76 -2.36 1.45
N VAL A 53 -17.88 -1.64 1.47
CA VAL A 53 -18.48 -1.02 0.28
C VAL A 53 -18.26 0.48 0.37
N PHE A 54 -17.69 1.07 -0.69
CA PHE A 54 -17.38 2.49 -0.80
C PHE A 54 -18.23 3.10 -1.92
N CYS A 55 -18.82 4.26 -1.65
CA CYS A 55 -19.69 4.98 -2.60
C CYS A 55 -20.83 4.11 -3.17
N GLY A 56 -21.28 3.10 -2.41
CA GLY A 56 -22.30 2.14 -2.84
C GLY A 56 -21.94 1.25 -4.04
N ARG A 57 -20.70 1.29 -4.54
CA ARG A 57 -20.29 0.59 -5.77
C ARG A 57 -18.96 -0.15 -5.66
N HIS A 58 -17.94 0.50 -5.12
CA HIS A 58 -16.60 -0.08 -5.04
C HIS A 58 -16.53 -0.98 -3.81
N GLN A 59 -15.81 -2.10 -3.92
CA GLN A 59 -15.59 -3.01 -2.81
C GLN A 59 -14.10 -3.29 -2.63
N GLY A 60 -13.68 -3.38 -1.38
CA GLY A 60 -12.30 -3.68 -1.01
C GLY A 60 -12.22 -4.33 0.37
N LEU A 61 -11.10 -4.98 0.65
CA LEU A 61 -10.79 -5.52 1.97
C LEU A 61 -10.09 -4.45 2.79
N VAL A 62 -10.55 -4.23 4.02
CA VAL A 62 -9.91 -3.33 4.97
C VAL A 62 -9.22 -4.15 6.05
N GLU A 63 -7.93 -3.88 6.25
CA GLU A 63 -7.06 -4.64 7.13
C GLU A 63 -6.18 -3.68 7.94
N ARG A 64 -5.77 -4.10 9.14
CA ARG A 64 -4.78 -3.41 9.95
C ARG A 64 -3.46 -4.15 9.89
N TRP A 65 -2.40 -3.40 9.66
CA TRP A 65 -1.05 -3.91 9.51
C TRP A 65 -0.09 -3.19 10.44
N VAL A 66 0.87 -3.92 10.97
CA VAL A 66 2.05 -3.37 11.62
C VAL A 66 3.23 -3.48 10.66
N LYS A 67 4.06 -2.43 10.60
CA LYS A 67 5.21 -2.35 9.71
C LYS A 67 6.48 -2.21 10.53
N TRP A 68 7.46 -3.05 10.22
CA TRP A 68 8.83 -2.93 10.70
C TRP A 68 9.76 -2.68 9.51
N SER A 69 10.73 -1.79 9.70
CA SER A 69 11.77 -1.50 8.71
C SER A 69 13.12 -1.61 9.41
N TYR A 70 14.02 -2.37 8.82
CA TYR A 70 15.35 -2.64 9.37
C TYR A 70 16.38 -2.18 8.33
N ALA A 71 16.99 -1.03 8.62
CA ALA A 71 18.18 -0.56 7.94
C ALA A 71 19.44 -1.24 8.52
N ASP A 72 20.55 -1.16 7.80
CA ASP A 72 21.88 -1.57 8.27
C ASP A 72 21.99 -3.02 8.75
N LEU A 73 21.18 -3.91 8.18
CA LEU A 73 21.26 -5.33 8.49
C LEU A 73 22.57 -5.94 7.95
N PRO A 74 23.13 -6.95 8.66
CA PRO A 74 24.27 -7.70 8.14
C PRO A 74 24.02 -8.25 6.73
N ALA A 75 25.03 -8.20 5.87
CA ALA A 75 24.92 -8.63 4.47
C ALA A 75 24.42 -10.08 4.28
N ALA A 76 24.56 -10.93 5.31
CA ALA A 76 24.00 -12.28 5.32
C ALA A 76 22.47 -12.30 5.13
N TYR A 77 21.74 -11.33 5.69
CA TYR A 77 20.27 -11.26 5.54
C TYR A 77 19.86 -10.92 4.11
N ARG A 78 20.65 -10.12 3.39
CA ARG A 78 20.39 -9.82 1.97
C ARG A 78 20.41 -11.08 1.10
N ARG A 79 21.20 -12.10 1.47
CA ARG A 79 21.27 -13.36 0.73
C ARG A 79 19.94 -14.12 0.73
N LEU A 80 19.09 -13.93 1.74
CA LEU A 80 17.75 -14.51 1.78
C LEU A 80 16.82 -14.09 0.63
N PHE A 81 17.20 -13.01 -0.09
CA PHE A 81 16.43 -12.44 -1.20
C PHE A 81 17.13 -12.67 -2.55
N LEU A 82 18.15 -13.52 -2.60
CA LEU A 82 18.87 -13.90 -3.81
C LEU A 82 18.56 -15.36 -4.12
N ALA A 83 17.75 -15.60 -5.16
CA ALA A 83 17.24 -16.93 -5.54
C ALA A 83 18.33 -18.00 -5.68
N GLU A 84 19.54 -17.61 -6.09
CA GLU A 84 20.67 -18.53 -6.32
C GLU A 84 21.34 -19.03 -5.02
N THR A 85 20.99 -18.46 -3.86
CA THR A 85 21.72 -18.70 -2.61
C THR A 85 20.92 -19.39 -1.52
N THR A 86 19.62 -19.63 -1.73
CA THR A 86 18.74 -20.22 -0.73
C THR A 86 17.67 -21.10 -1.37
N GLU A 87 17.17 -22.10 -0.64
CA GLU A 87 15.95 -22.85 -1.03
C GLU A 87 14.66 -22.04 -0.84
N LEU A 88 14.75 -20.80 -0.37
CA LEU A 88 13.62 -19.92 -0.16
C LEU A 88 13.07 -19.39 -1.49
N MET A 89 11.75 -19.29 -1.57
CA MET A 89 11.08 -18.75 -2.76
C MET A 89 11.08 -17.23 -2.71
N THR A 90 11.68 -16.59 -3.72
CA THR A 90 11.74 -15.13 -3.83
C THR A 90 11.11 -14.64 -5.13
N VAL A 91 10.47 -13.48 -5.10
CA VAL A 91 9.84 -12.88 -6.29
C VAL A 91 10.26 -11.42 -6.43
N SER A 92 10.84 -11.09 -7.58
CA SER A 92 11.12 -9.70 -7.96
C SER A 92 9.87 -9.04 -8.53
N VAL A 93 9.56 -7.84 -8.03
CA VAL A 93 8.42 -7.02 -8.45
C VAL A 93 8.95 -5.66 -8.88
N LEU A 94 8.87 -5.36 -10.17
CA LEU A 94 9.13 -4.01 -10.67
C LEU A 94 7.89 -3.16 -10.43
N LYS A 95 8.10 -1.93 -9.98
CA LYS A 95 7.01 -1.01 -9.63
C LYS A 95 7.28 0.35 -10.23
N LYS A 96 6.28 0.90 -10.90
CA LYS A 96 6.20 2.32 -11.25
C LYS A 96 4.99 2.91 -10.55
N ARG A 97 5.21 3.76 -9.55
CA ARG A 97 4.13 4.24 -8.67
C ARG A 97 3.98 5.76 -8.66
N ALA A 98 2.74 6.21 -8.53
CA ALA A 98 2.39 7.57 -8.15
C ALA A 98 1.75 7.54 -6.75
N LEU A 99 2.27 8.36 -5.84
CA LEU A 99 1.78 8.47 -4.47
C LEU A 99 1.26 9.87 -4.20
N ARG A 100 0.26 9.95 -3.34
CA ARG A 100 -0.27 11.18 -2.78
C ARG A 100 -0.61 10.97 -1.33
N GLN A 101 -0.67 12.08 -0.61
CA GLN A 101 -0.92 12.11 0.82
C GLN A 101 -2.05 13.07 1.12
N VAL A 102 -2.89 12.72 2.08
CA VAL A 102 -3.86 13.61 2.70
C VAL A 102 -3.45 13.76 4.15
N ARG A 103 -3.01 14.95 4.54
CA ARG A 103 -2.75 15.32 5.91
C ARG A 103 -4.06 15.56 6.63
N LEU A 104 -4.18 15.02 7.84
CA LEU A 104 -5.34 15.25 8.71
C LEU A 104 -4.91 15.98 9.97
N ASP A 105 -5.59 17.10 10.26
CA ASP A 105 -5.41 17.84 11.50
C ASP A 105 -6.27 17.20 12.61
N ALA A 106 -5.64 16.79 13.71
CA ALA A 106 -6.32 16.11 14.80
C ALA A 106 -7.19 17.04 15.66
N LEU A 107 -6.95 18.35 15.62
CA LEU A 107 -7.66 19.35 16.40
C LEU A 107 -8.85 19.92 15.63
N THR A 108 -8.67 20.18 14.34
CA THR A 108 -9.70 20.82 13.49
C THR A 108 -10.49 19.82 12.65
N ALA A 109 -10.04 18.57 12.55
CA ALA A 109 -10.55 17.56 11.62
C ALA A 109 -10.50 17.99 10.14
N GLU A 110 -9.68 18.99 9.82
CA GLU A 110 -9.44 19.42 8.44
C GLU A 110 -8.53 18.44 7.71
N ALA A 111 -8.75 18.34 6.40
CA ALA A 111 -8.07 17.40 5.53
C ALA A 111 -7.52 18.11 4.29
N GLU A 112 -6.23 17.95 4.04
CA GLU A 112 -5.51 18.63 2.96
C GLU A 112 -4.68 17.62 2.16
N GLU A 113 -4.87 17.56 0.83
CA GLU A 113 -4.00 16.83 -0.07
C GLU A 113 -2.66 17.56 -0.20
N VAL A 114 -1.57 16.86 0.11
CA VAL A 114 -0.20 17.35 0.12
C VAL A 114 0.69 16.51 -0.79
N ARG A 115 1.88 17.03 -1.10
CA ARG A 115 2.90 16.32 -1.87
C ARG A 115 3.34 15.04 -1.16
N ALA A 116 3.71 14.01 -1.94
CA ALA A 116 4.21 12.73 -1.42
C ALA A 116 5.52 12.83 -0.63
N GLU A 117 6.28 13.92 -0.80
CA GLU A 117 7.51 14.19 -0.05
C GLU A 117 7.25 14.88 1.29
N THR A 118 6.02 15.33 1.54
CA THR A 118 5.67 16.03 2.77
C THR A 118 5.69 15.05 3.94
N SER A 119 6.46 15.36 4.98
CA SER A 119 6.41 14.57 6.20
C SER A 119 5.09 14.84 6.92
N ILE A 120 4.28 13.79 7.06
CA ILE A 120 3.04 13.82 7.84
C ILE A 120 3.10 12.74 8.92
N SER A 121 2.60 13.05 10.12
CA SER A 121 2.50 12.09 11.22
C SER A 121 1.13 11.42 11.32
N ARG A 122 0.12 12.01 10.65
CA ARG A 122 -1.26 11.56 10.62
C ARG A 122 -1.87 11.86 9.26
N GLY A 123 -2.50 10.85 8.68
CA GLY A 123 -3.19 11.02 7.41
C GLY A 123 -3.43 9.72 6.65
N LEU A 124 -3.72 9.90 5.37
CA LEU A 124 -3.96 8.84 4.41
C LEU A 124 -2.94 8.95 3.27
N GLU A 125 -2.37 7.83 2.88
CA GLU A 125 -1.67 7.66 1.61
C GLU A 125 -2.57 6.96 0.62
N PHE A 126 -2.54 7.42 -0.64
CA PHE A 126 -3.09 6.67 -1.75
C PHE A 126 -2.03 6.45 -2.82
N GLU A 127 -2.00 5.23 -3.34
CA GLU A 127 -0.97 4.76 -4.26
C GLU A 127 -1.64 4.12 -5.49
N LEU A 128 -1.27 4.61 -6.68
CA LEU A 128 -1.51 3.93 -7.95
C LEU A 128 -0.18 3.39 -8.46
N THR A 129 -0.13 2.10 -8.75
CA THR A 129 1.12 1.43 -9.13
C THR A 129 0.92 0.52 -10.32
N ASP A 130 1.74 0.72 -11.35
CA ASP A 130 2.00 -0.28 -12.38
C ASP A 130 3.03 -1.26 -11.86
N LEU A 131 2.74 -2.54 -12.03
CA LEU A 131 3.49 -3.66 -11.48
C LEU A 131 3.91 -4.58 -12.62
N GLU A 132 5.12 -5.14 -12.52
CA GLU A 132 5.57 -6.22 -13.39
C GLU A 132 6.19 -7.34 -12.56
N VAL A 133 5.74 -8.58 -12.82
CA VAL A 133 6.27 -9.79 -12.20
C VAL A 133 6.49 -10.82 -13.30
N ALA A 134 7.73 -11.30 -13.44
CA ALA A 134 8.12 -12.27 -14.49
C ALA A 134 7.63 -11.86 -15.90
N GLY A 135 7.78 -10.57 -16.26
CA GLY A 135 7.36 -10.02 -17.55
C GLY A 135 5.85 -9.82 -17.73
N LYS A 136 5.03 -10.12 -16.72
CA LYS A 136 3.58 -9.95 -16.77
C LYS A 136 3.17 -8.62 -16.13
N PRO A 137 2.36 -7.78 -16.81
CA PRO A 137 1.91 -6.51 -16.27
C PRO A 137 0.70 -6.68 -15.36
N TYR A 138 0.65 -5.87 -14.31
CA TYR A 138 -0.46 -5.71 -13.38
C TYR A 138 -0.60 -4.23 -12.98
N CYS A 139 -1.71 -3.88 -12.35
CA CYS A 139 -1.92 -2.56 -11.75
C CYS A 139 -2.57 -2.72 -10.37
N SER A 140 -2.26 -1.84 -9.44
CA SER A 140 -2.87 -1.79 -8.12
C SER A 140 -3.23 -0.36 -7.72
N LEU A 141 -4.37 -0.21 -7.06
CA LEU A 141 -4.78 0.98 -6.31
C LEU A 141 -4.85 0.61 -4.83
N ALA A 142 -4.21 1.37 -3.96
CA ALA A 142 -4.17 1.10 -2.52
C ALA A 142 -4.31 2.38 -1.68
N PHE A 143 -4.85 2.20 -0.48
CA PHE A 143 -4.99 3.26 0.53
C PHE A 143 -4.39 2.77 1.85
N GLU A 144 -3.64 3.62 2.54
CA GLU A 144 -3.04 3.32 3.85
C GLU A 144 -3.24 4.52 4.78
N ALA A 145 -3.88 4.30 5.94
CA ALA A 145 -4.07 5.32 6.97
C ALA A 145 -3.09 5.10 8.14
N PHE A 146 -2.62 6.19 8.73
CA PHE A 146 -1.78 6.16 9.92
C PHE A 146 -1.97 7.42 10.80
N PRO A 147 -1.72 7.33 12.11
CA PRO A 147 -1.45 6.10 12.87
C PRO A 147 -2.70 5.22 13.04
N SER A 148 -2.55 3.99 13.51
CA SER A 148 -3.68 3.08 13.76
C SER A 148 -4.39 3.44 15.07
N ASP A 149 -5.18 4.52 15.07
CA ASP A 149 -6.00 4.95 16.21
C ASP A 149 -7.48 5.20 15.83
N SER A 150 -8.33 5.40 16.84
CA SER A 150 -9.77 5.57 16.65
C SER A 150 -10.14 6.81 15.83
N ALA A 151 -9.31 7.86 15.85
CA ALA A 151 -9.53 9.05 15.05
C ALA A 151 -9.31 8.73 13.56
N MET A 152 -8.27 7.96 13.23
CA MET A 152 -8.05 7.48 11.85
C MET A 152 -9.14 6.50 11.40
N ASP A 153 -9.61 5.63 12.28
CA ASP A 153 -10.70 4.70 11.96
C ASP A 153 -11.99 5.43 11.55
N ALA A 154 -12.32 6.53 12.24
CA ALA A 154 -13.52 7.32 11.97
C ALA A 154 -13.50 8.04 10.61
N VAL A 155 -12.31 8.36 10.10
CA VAL A 155 -12.12 9.17 8.88
C VAL A 155 -11.67 8.35 7.67
N PHE A 156 -11.19 7.12 7.87
CA PHE A 156 -10.66 6.28 6.79
C PHE A 156 -11.68 6.03 5.68
N ILE A 157 -12.87 5.51 6.02
CA ILE A 157 -13.90 5.19 5.01
C ILE A 157 -14.34 6.46 4.25
N PRO A 158 -14.75 7.56 4.91
CA PRO A 158 -15.11 8.79 4.21
C PRO A 158 -13.99 9.36 3.32
N ALA A 159 -12.73 9.23 3.74
CA ALA A 159 -11.58 9.71 2.98
C ALA A 159 -11.35 8.89 1.71
N VAL A 160 -11.44 7.56 1.80
CA VAL A 160 -11.36 6.66 0.65
C VAL A 160 -12.53 6.92 -0.31
N GLU A 161 -13.74 7.12 0.20
CA GLU A 161 -14.91 7.46 -0.61
C GLU A 161 -14.76 8.80 -1.35
N ALA A 162 -14.17 9.81 -0.71
CA ALA A 162 -13.91 11.10 -1.36
C ALA A 162 -13.02 10.93 -2.61
N PHE A 163 -12.02 10.03 -2.54
CA PHE A 163 -11.19 9.69 -3.70
C PHE A 163 -11.95 8.84 -4.72
N LEU A 164 -12.55 7.74 -4.29
CA LEU A 164 -13.21 6.77 -5.18
C LEU A 164 -14.45 7.32 -5.86
N SER A 165 -15.11 8.33 -5.30
CA SER A 165 -16.25 9.01 -5.95
C SER A 165 -15.91 9.60 -7.32
N LYS A 166 -14.63 9.88 -7.58
CA LYS A 166 -14.12 10.37 -8.88
C LYS A 166 -13.84 9.25 -9.88
N LEU A 167 -13.82 7.98 -9.44
CA LEU A 167 -13.57 6.81 -10.28
C LEU A 167 -14.91 6.28 -10.84
N THR A 168 -15.42 6.90 -11.90
CA THR A 168 -16.74 6.56 -12.46
C THR A 168 -16.73 5.35 -13.38
N GLU A 169 -15.62 5.15 -14.10
CA GLU A 169 -15.49 4.21 -15.22
C GLU A 169 -15.28 2.75 -14.80
N LEU A 170 -14.93 2.50 -13.53
CA LEU A 170 -14.54 1.17 -13.05
C LEU A 170 -15.20 0.83 -11.72
N ALA A 171 -15.82 -0.35 -11.64
CA ALA A 171 -16.21 -0.93 -10.36
C ALA A 171 -15.06 -1.79 -9.80
N LEU A 172 -14.59 -1.44 -8.61
CA LEU A 172 -13.59 -2.25 -7.88
C LEU A 172 -14.33 -3.34 -7.11
N THR A 173 -13.78 -4.55 -7.08
CA THR A 173 -14.42 -5.69 -6.42
C THR A 173 -13.45 -6.38 -5.46
N THR A 174 -14.01 -7.04 -4.44
CA THR A 174 -13.24 -7.85 -3.49
C THR A 174 -12.46 -8.98 -4.17
N ALA A 175 -12.94 -9.45 -5.33
CA ALA A 175 -12.26 -10.46 -6.14
C ALA A 175 -10.84 -10.03 -6.59
N ASN A 176 -10.55 -8.73 -6.61
CA ASN A 176 -9.23 -8.17 -6.94
C ASN A 176 -8.56 -7.40 -5.78
N SER A 177 -9.22 -7.33 -4.61
CA SER A 177 -8.65 -6.70 -3.42
C SER A 177 -7.79 -7.70 -2.66
N ARG A 178 -6.47 -7.52 -2.67
CA ARG A 178 -5.51 -8.44 -2.01
C ARG A 178 -4.35 -7.68 -1.37
N SER A 179 -3.87 -8.21 -0.26
CA SER A 179 -2.53 -7.89 0.24
C SER A 179 -1.48 -8.39 -0.77
N TYR A 180 -0.28 -7.81 -0.75
CA TYR A 180 0.82 -8.28 -1.60
C TYR A 180 1.13 -9.78 -1.38
N PRO A 181 1.22 -10.29 -0.14
CA PRO A 181 1.40 -11.73 0.10
C PRO A 181 0.32 -12.59 -0.57
N ALA A 182 -0.96 -12.25 -0.38
CA ALA A 182 -2.08 -12.97 -0.98
C ALA A 182 -2.04 -12.96 -2.52
N TRP A 183 -1.69 -11.80 -3.10
CA TRP A 183 -1.59 -11.66 -4.55
C TRP A 183 -0.40 -12.43 -5.12
N LEU A 184 0.79 -12.31 -4.53
CA LEU A 184 1.99 -13.00 -4.98
C LEU A 184 1.81 -14.51 -4.94
N ASN A 185 1.33 -15.06 -3.81
CA ASN A 185 1.02 -16.48 -3.69
C ASN A 185 0.07 -16.97 -4.79
N ARG A 186 -0.90 -16.14 -5.23
CA ARG A 186 -1.83 -16.52 -6.29
C ARG A 186 -1.17 -16.56 -7.67
N ILE A 187 -0.25 -15.65 -7.97
CA ILE A 187 0.34 -15.54 -9.32
C ILE A 187 1.63 -16.35 -9.49
N THR A 188 2.20 -16.84 -8.39
CA THR A 188 3.40 -17.69 -8.38
C THR A 188 3.16 -19.12 -7.92
N ALA A 189 1.92 -19.46 -7.52
CA ALA A 189 1.49 -20.84 -7.32
C ALA A 189 1.36 -21.60 -8.64
#